data_AF-A0A5S4YM93-F1
#
_entry.id   AF-A0A5S4YM93-F1
#
_cell.length_a   1.000
_cell.length_b   1.000
_cell.length_c   1.000
_cell.angle_alpha   90.00
_cell.angle_beta   90.00
_cell.angle_gamma   90.00
#
_symmetry.space_group_name_H-M   'P 1'
#
loop_
_entity.id
_entity.type
_entity.pdbx_description
1 polymer ?
#
loop_
_entity_poly.entity_id
_entity_poly.type
_entity_poly.pdbx_seq_one_letter_code
_entity_poly.pdbx_strand_id
1 'polypeptide(L)' 'MKRTKKQQAADAARIQRAVTGILIPMTSIPRVYAHAEKLIANGCDDTELVNGIRSILTPETTTLHVGRR' A
#
# COMPACT_ATOMS: atom_id res chain seq x y z
N MET A 1 21.83 1.87 1.02
CA MET A 1 21.86 2.24 2.45
C MET A 1 21.03 1.24 3.24
N LYS A 2 21.56 0.61 4.31
CA LYS A 2 20.75 -0.25 5.21
C LYS A 2 19.85 0.66 6.06
N ARG A 3 18.52 0.45 6.06
CA ARG A 3 17.59 1.19 6.93
C ARG A 3 17.94 0.92 8.40
N THR A 4 17.89 1.95 9.24
CA THR A 4 18.06 1.77 10.69
C THR A 4 16.80 1.14 11.29
N LYS A 5 16.93 0.46 12.45
CA LYS A 5 15.79 -0.12 13.18
C LYS A 5 14.69 0.90 13.46
N LYS A 6 15.06 2.17 13.70
CA LYS A 6 14.13 3.28 13.95
C LYS A 6 13.31 3.65 12.70
N GLN A 7 13.94 3.64 11.53
CA GLN A 7 13.25 3.86 10.26
C GLN A 7 12.34 2.69 9.90
N GLN A 8 12.78 1.45 10.14
CA GLN A 8 11.93 0.27 9.92
C GLN A 8 10.66 0.30 10.77
N ALA A 9 10.76 0.70 12.04
CA ALA A 9 9.58 0.83 12.92
C ALA A 9 8.64 1.97 12.46
N ALA A 10 9.19 3.10 12.01
CA ALA A 10 8.40 4.21 11.48
C ALA A 10 7.67 3.83 10.18
N ASP A 11 8.35 3.14 9.27
CA ASP A 11 7.78 2.62 8.02
C ASP A 11 6.67 1.60 8.34
N ALA A 12 6.92 0.65 9.24
CA ALA A 12 5.94 -0.34 9.65
C ALA A 12 4.68 0.31 10.24
N ALA A 13 4.82 1.36 11.06
CA ALA A 13 3.70 2.12 11.60
C ALA A 13 2.91 2.86 10.51
N ARG A 14 3.58 3.45 9.51
CA ARG A 14 2.92 4.09 8.35
C ARG A 14 2.13 3.07 7.53
N ILE A 15 2.73 1.91 7.24
CA ILE A 15 2.06 0.81 6.54
C ILE A 15 0.86 0.35 7.35
N GLN A 16 1.00 0.13 8.66
CA GLN A 16 -0.11 -0.28 9.52
C GLN A 16 -1.28 0.71 9.49
N ARG A 17 -1.02 2.02 9.58
CA ARG A 17 -2.08 3.04 9.47
C ARG A 17 -2.78 3.00 8.11
N ALA A 18 -2.00 2.92 7.03
CA ALA A 18 -2.55 2.84 5.68
C ALA A 18 -3.42 1.58 5.50
N VAL A 19 -2.97 0.45 6.03
CA VAL A 19 -3.65 -0.85 5.91
C VAL A 19 -4.87 -0.95 6.83
N THR A 20 -4.85 -0.40 8.04
CA THR A 20 -5.94 -0.56 9.04
C THR A 20 -7.30 -0.07 8.56
N GLY A 21 -7.35 0.92 7.65
CA GLY A 21 -8.59 1.43 7.07
C GLY A 21 -9.02 0.75 5.75
N ILE A 22 -8.24 -0.20 5.25
CA ILE A 22 -8.46 -0.86 3.94
C ILE A 22 -8.59 -2.38 4.09
N LEU A 23 -7.80 -2.97 4.99
CA LEU A 23 -7.76 -4.38 5.32
C LEU A 23 -8.11 -4.57 6.79
N ILE A 24 -8.79 -5.67 7.09
CA ILE A 24 -8.98 -6.12 8.47
C ILE A 24 -7.57 -6.42 9.03
N PRO A 25 -7.20 -5.94 10.24
CA PRO A 25 -5.86 -6.06 10.80
C PRO A 25 -5.29 -7.49 10.85
N MET A 26 -6.15 -8.50 10.78
CA MET A 26 -5.80 -9.92 10.81
C MET A 26 -5.31 -10.45 9.45
N THR A 27 -5.67 -9.80 8.34
CA THR A 27 -5.26 -10.19 6.99
C THR A 27 -3.91 -9.58 6.64
N SER A 28 -2.83 -10.14 7.21
CA SER A 28 -1.48 -9.83 6.76
C SER A 28 -1.27 -10.47 5.39
N ILE A 29 -1.36 -9.69 4.32
CA ILE A 29 -1.05 -10.12 2.96
C ILE A 29 0.41 -9.73 2.70
N PRO A 30 1.36 -10.68 2.63
CA PRO A 30 2.78 -10.37 2.42
C PRO A 30 3.04 -9.52 1.17
N ARG A 31 2.20 -9.69 0.14
CA ARG A 31 2.24 -8.89 -1.10
C ARG A 31 1.94 -7.40 -0.88
N VAL A 32 1.02 -7.07 0.03
CA VAL A 32 0.69 -5.67 0.37
C VAL A 32 1.85 -5.02 1.12
N TYR A 33 2.44 -5.73 2.08
CA TYR A 33 3.63 -5.26 2.80
C TYR A 33 4.81 -5.02 1.84
N ALA A 34 5.11 -5.99 0.97
CA ALA A 34 6.19 -5.85 -0.01
C ALA A 34 5.95 -4.72 -1.02
N HIS A 35 4.69 -4.42 -1.36
CA HIS A 35 4.36 -3.28 -2.22
C HIS A 35 4.46 -1.94 -1.50
N ALA A 36 3.93 -1.86 -0.28
CA ALA A 36 4.00 -0.69 0.57
C ALA A 36 5.45 -0.29 0.89
N GLU A 37 6.33 -1.27 1.12
CA GLU A 37 7.77 -1.03 1.28
C GLU A 37 8.43 -0.41 0.05
N LYS A 38 8.03 -0.82 -1.16
CA LYS A 38 8.50 -0.23 -2.43
C LYS A 38 8.01 1.20 -2.61
N LEU A 39 6.74 1.48 -2.29
CA LEU A 39 6.18 2.83 -2.36
C LEU A 39 6.93 3.78 -1.40
N ILE A 40 7.18 3.33 -0.17
CA ILE A 40 7.98 4.10 0.79
C ILE A 40 9.42 4.30 0.28
N ALA A 41 10.03 3.27 -0.34
CA ALA A 41 11.37 3.38 -0.93
C ALA A 41 11.43 4.39 -2.10
N ASN A 42 10.33 4.53 -2.84
CA ASN A 42 10.20 5.51 -3.92
C ASN A 42 9.91 6.93 -3.42
N GLY A 43 9.72 7.12 -2.11
CA GLY A 43 9.42 8.42 -1.52
C GLY A 43 7.95 8.81 -1.56
N CYS A 44 7.03 7.85 -1.75
CA CYS A 44 5.60 8.13 -1.77
C CYS A 44 5.11 8.72 -0.44
N ASP A 45 4.17 9.66 -0.55
CA ASP A 45 3.47 10.22 0.59
C ASP A 45 2.41 9.23 1.14
N ASP A 46 1.79 9.58 2.27
CA ASP A 46 0.79 8.73 2.94
C ASP A 46 -0.46 8.49 2.07
N THR A 47 -0.80 9.43 1.18
CA THR A 47 -1.97 9.34 0.30
C THR A 47 -1.71 8.40 -0.87
N GLU A 48 -0.54 8.53 -1.51
CA GLU A 48 -0.06 7.63 -2.55
C GLU A 48 0.12 6.20 -2.01
N LEU A 49 0.61 6.06 -0.78
CA LEU A 49 0.74 4.76 -0.11
C LEU A 49 -0.62 4.07 0.06
N VAL A 50 -1.64 4.80 0.54
CA VAL A 50 -3.02 4.31 0.69
C VAL A 50 -3.61 3.91 -0.66
N ASN A 51 -3.46 4.75 -1.69
CA ASN A 51 -3.98 4.49 -3.03
C ASN A 51 -3.31 3.29 -3.70
N GLY A 52 -1.99 3.14 -3.55
CA GLY A 52 -1.23 1.99 -4.05
C GLY A 52 -1.55 0.68 -3.31
N ILE A 53 -1.88 0.75 -2.01
CA ILE A 53 -2.37 -0.42 -1.27
C ILE A 53 -3.79 -0.79 -1.72
N ARG A 54 -4.68 0.19 -1.93
CA ARG A 54 -6.04 -0.05 -2.45
C ARG A 54 -6.02 -0.71 -3.82
N SER A 55 -5.15 -0.29 -4.74
CA SER A 55 -5.09 -0.86 -6.10
C SER A 55 -4.73 -2.36 -6.14
N ILE A 56 -4.05 -2.88 -5.12
CA ILE A 56 -3.76 -4.31 -4.97
C ILE A 56 -4.96 -5.11 -4.42
N LEU A 57 -5.78 -4.46 -3.59
CA LEU A 57 -6.83 -5.11 -2.80
C LEU A 57 -8.20 -5.07 -3.46
N THR A 58 -8.50 -3.96 -4.14
CA THR A 58 -9.64 -3.84 -5.02
C THR A 58 -9.11 -3.84 -6.45
N PRO A 59 -8.93 -5.02 -7.07
CA PRO A 59 -8.74 -5.10 -8.51
C PRO A 59 -10.10 -4.85 -9.19
N GLU A 60 -10.67 -3.66 -9.03
CA GLU A 60 -11.82 -3.25 -9.83
C GLU A 60 -11.43 -2.04 -10.67
N THR A 61 -11.65 -2.14 -11.98
CA THR A 61 -11.58 -1.09 -13.03
C THR A 61 -10.28 -0.86 -13.82
N THR A 62 -9.74 -1.88 -14.49
CA THR A 62 -9.17 -1.69 -15.86
C THR A 62 -10.16 -2.09 -16.96
N THR A 63 -11.38 -2.52 -16.63
CA THR A 63 -12.41 -2.80 -17.65
C THR A 63 -13.81 -2.41 -17.20
N LEU A 64 -14.06 -1.12 -16.98
CA LEU A 64 -15.44 -0.59 -17.00
C LEU A 64 -15.45 0.67 -17.87
N HIS A 65 -16.02 0.51 -19.07
CA HIS A 65 -16.45 1.51 -20.05
C HIS A 65 -15.39 2.23 -20.91
N VAL A 66 -14.98 1.58 -21.99
CA VAL A 66 -15.06 2.25 -23.30
C VAL A 66 -16.26 1.67 -24.03
N GLY A 67 -17.46 2.08 -23.59
CA GLY A 67 -18.60 2.09 -24.48
C GLY A 67 -18.32 3.16 -25.55
N ARG A 68 -17.90 2.73 -26.73
CA ARG A 68 -18.06 3.54 -27.94
C ARG A 68 -18.56 2.62 -29.05
N ARG A 69 -19.87 2.72 -29.22
CA ARG A 69 -20.73 2.44 -30.40
C ARG A 69 -20.15 1.55 -31.48
#